data_AF-A0A497Q9Z1-F1
#
_entry.id   AF-A0A497Q9Z1-F1
#
_cell.length_a   1.000
_cell.length_b   1.000
_cell.length_c   1.000
_cell.angle_alpha   90.00
_cell.angle_beta   90.00
_cell.angle_gamma   90.00
#
_symmetry.space_group_name_H-M   'P 1'
#
loop_
_entity.id
_entity.type
_entity.pdbx_description
1 polymer ?
#
loop_
_entity_poly.entity_id
_entity_poly.type
_entity_poly.pdbx_seq_one_letter_code
_entity_poly.pdbx_strand_id
1 'polypeptide(L)'
;MLTMVYREPVSNEIIKRAEEISGENFMACYQCGRCSAGCPMVPEMDLLPNQVLRYAQLGLADEILKSKTIWVCSSCFMCTVRCPKGIDIARVMEVLWQIVLRKNNACIHASKIDQKDLEDMPQIAIVSALRKCSS
;
A
#
# COMPACT_ATOMS: atom_id res chain seq x y z
N MET A 1 21.09 -10.88 34.83
CA MET A 1 20.56 -9.56 34.42
C MET A 1 19.73 -9.76 33.16
N LEU A 2 18.45 -10.10 33.31
CA LEU A 2 17.52 -10.23 32.19
C LEU A 2 16.96 -8.84 31.93
N THR A 3 17.46 -8.15 30.90
CA THR A 3 16.83 -6.93 30.44
C THR A 3 15.48 -7.34 29.84
N MET A 4 14.41 -7.18 30.61
CA MET A 4 13.06 -7.31 30.07
C MET A 4 12.83 -6.13 29.13
N VAL A 5 13.02 -6.39 27.83
CA VAL A 5 12.61 -5.46 26.77
C VAL A 5 11.10 -5.53 26.68
N TYR A 6 10.41 -4.81 27.56
CA TYR A 6 9.00 -4.50 27.37
C TYR A 6 8.93 -3.48 26.23
N ARG A 7 8.66 -3.99 25.04
CA ARG A 7 8.34 -3.15 23.89
C ARG A 7 6.83 -2.91 23.93
N GLU A 8 6.41 -1.68 24.15
CA GLU A 8 5.03 -1.31 23.87
C GLU A 8 4.74 -1.66 22.40
N PRO A 9 3.66 -2.42 22.11
CA PRO A 9 3.27 -2.62 20.72
C PRO A 9 3.09 -1.24 20.14
N VAL A 10 3.78 -0.93 19.03
CA VAL A 10 3.59 0.34 18.33
C VAL A 10 2.21 0.26 17.69
N SER A 11 1.17 0.53 18.48
CA SER A 11 -0.22 0.42 18.09
C SER A 11 -0.54 1.62 17.22
N ASN A 12 -0.43 1.43 15.91
CA ASN A 12 -0.82 2.43 14.94
C ASN A 12 -2.19 2.05 14.36
N GLU A 13 -3.18 2.93 14.53
CA GLU A 13 -4.56 2.70 14.07
C GLU A 13 -4.65 2.43 12.56
N ILE A 14 -3.79 3.07 11.77
CA ILE A 14 -3.75 2.87 10.31
C ILE A 14 -3.29 1.45 9.99
N ILE A 15 -2.27 0.95 10.69
CA ILE A 15 -1.78 -0.42 10.47
C ILE A 15 -2.83 -1.43 10.89
N LYS A 16 -3.46 -1.23 12.06
CA LYS A 16 -4.55 -2.10 12.52
C LYS A 16 -5.69 -2.16 11.50
N ARG A 17 -6.10 -1.00 10.97
CA ARG A 17 -7.12 -0.92 9.92
C ARG A 17 -6.66 -1.60 8.62
N ALA A 18 -5.39 -1.50 8.26
CA ALA A 18 -4.84 -2.19 7.10
C ALA A 18 -4.87 -3.72 7.29
N GLU A 19 -4.54 -4.24 8.47
CA GLU A 19 -4.67 -5.66 8.80
C GLU A 19 -6.14 -6.12 8.73
N GLU A 20 -7.07 -5.34 9.30
CA GLU A 20 -8.50 -5.64 9.28
C GLU A 20 -9.08 -5.72 7.86
N ILE A 21 -8.75 -4.75 6.99
CA ILE A 21 -9.25 -4.73 5.60
C ILE A 21 -8.58 -5.79 4.74
N SER A 22 -7.28 -6.03 4.93
CA SER A 22 -6.55 -7.03 4.14
C SER A 22 -6.83 -8.46 4.59
N GLY A 23 -7.21 -8.66 5.85
CA GLY A 23 -7.31 -9.98 6.48
C GLY A 23 -5.94 -10.64 6.72
N GLU A 24 -4.85 -9.89 6.59
CA GLU A 24 -3.49 -10.40 6.69
C GLU A 24 -2.87 -10.06 8.06
N ASN A 25 -2.08 -10.98 8.62
CA ASN A 25 -1.33 -10.76 9.84
C ASN A 25 0.10 -10.30 9.51
N PHE A 26 0.42 -9.03 9.74
CA PHE A 26 1.72 -8.48 9.36
C PHE A 26 2.85 -9.02 10.26
N MET A 27 2.53 -9.40 11.49
CA MET A 27 3.49 -10.00 12.43
C MET A 27 3.92 -11.42 12.02
N ALA A 28 3.21 -12.07 11.09
CA ALA A 28 3.64 -13.34 10.51
C ALA A 28 4.90 -13.22 9.65
N CYS A 29 5.23 -12.01 9.18
CA CYS A 29 6.40 -11.78 8.33
C CYS A 29 7.70 -11.83 9.15
N TYR A 30 8.56 -12.79 8.81
CA TYR A 30 9.90 -12.95 9.38
C TYR A 30 11.05 -12.37 8.53
N GLN A 31 10.74 -11.47 7.58
CA GLN A 31 11.73 -10.72 6.81
C GLN A 31 12.70 -11.55 5.93
N CYS A 32 12.25 -12.65 5.31
CA CYS A 32 13.09 -13.45 4.39
C CYS A 32 13.47 -12.75 3.07
N GLY A 33 12.81 -11.65 2.69
CA GLY A 33 13.12 -10.89 1.48
C GLY A 33 12.68 -11.49 0.13
N ARG A 34 12.08 -12.69 0.09
CA ARG A 34 11.66 -13.35 -1.18
C ARG A 34 10.70 -12.51 -2.02
N CYS A 35 9.80 -11.78 -1.38
CA CYS A 35 8.86 -10.89 -2.06
C CYS A 35 9.60 -9.77 -2.80
N SER A 36 10.62 -9.19 -2.17
CA SER A 36 11.44 -8.12 -2.74
C SER A 36 12.35 -8.65 -3.85
N ALA A 37 13.01 -9.78 -3.64
CA ALA A 37 13.85 -10.41 -4.67
C ALA A 37 13.07 -10.80 -5.93
N GLY A 38 11.76 -11.09 -5.81
CA GLY A 38 10.90 -11.43 -6.95
C GLY A 38 10.14 -10.25 -7.56
N CYS A 39 10.20 -9.05 -6.98
CA CYS A 39 9.39 -7.93 -7.43
C CYS A 39 10.05 -7.24 -8.65
N PRO A 40 9.35 -7.13 -9.81
CA PRO A 40 9.92 -6.47 -10.99
C PRO A 40 10.00 -4.94 -10.83
N MET A 41 9.23 -4.36 -9.91
CA MET A 41 9.14 -2.92 -9.69
C MET A 41 10.19 -2.39 -8.70
N VAL A 42 11.07 -3.24 -8.16
CA VAL A 42 12.11 -2.83 -7.20
C VAL A 42 12.93 -1.63 -7.64
N PRO A 43 13.37 -1.50 -8.92
CA PRO A 43 14.14 -0.32 -9.34
C PRO A 43 13.41 1.01 -9.15
N GLU A 44 12.08 0.99 -9.10
CA GLU A 44 11.22 2.18 -8.97
C GLU A 44 10.71 2.41 -7.54
N MET A 45 10.96 1.47 -6.62
CA MET A 45 10.49 1.47 -5.24
C MET A 45 11.53 2.08 -4.29
N ASP A 46 11.06 2.94 -3.40
CA ASP A 46 11.79 3.49 -2.25
C ASP A 46 11.69 2.62 -0.99
N LEU A 47 10.63 1.79 -0.89
CA LEU A 47 10.45 0.78 0.15
C LEU A 47 10.13 -0.57 -0.51
N LEU A 48 11.01 -1.55 -0.33
CA LEU A 48 10.77 -2.89 -0.86
C LEU A 48 9.57 -3.58 -0.16
N PRO A 49 8.90 -4.56 -0.80
CA PRO A 49 7.73 -5.22 -0.21
C PRO A 49 7.95 -5.80 1.20
N ASN A 50 9.11 -6.40 1.48
CA ASN A 50 9.41 -6.87 2.84
C ASN A 50 9.61 -5.71 3.83
N GLN A 51 10.17 -4.59 3.36
CA GLN A 51 10.38 -3.39 4.17
C GLN A 51 9.05 -2.72 4.49
N VAL A 52 8.07 -2.69 3.57
CA VAL A 52 6.71 -2.22 3.87
C VAL A 52 6.11 -3.02 5.03
N LEU A 53 6.18 -4.36 4.97
CA LEU A 53 5.74 -5.21 6.09
C LEU A 53 6.54 -4.93 7.37
N ARG A 54 7.85 -4.68 7.26
CA ARG A 54 8.68 -4.33 8.43
C ARG A 54 8.22 -3.02 9.04
N TYR A 55 7.98 -2.00 8.25
CA TYR A 55 7.53 -0.69 8.71
C TYR A 55 6.15 -0.80 9.36
N ALA A 56 5.28 -1.65 8.82
CA ALA A 56 3.97 -1.93 9.39
C ALA A 56 4.09 -2.58 10.78
N GLN A 57 4.97 -3.58 10.94
CA GLN A 57 5.30 -4.18 12.24
C GLN A 57 5.88 -3.18 13.25
N LEU A 58 6.56 -2.15 12.75
CA LEU A 58 7.11 -1.08 13.57
C LEU A 58 6.12 0.06 13.83
N GLY A 59 4.90 0.00 13.28
CA GLY A 59 3.88 1.04 13.41
C GLY A 59 4.21 2.33 12.66
N LEU A 60 5.14 2.30 11.70
CA LEU A 60 5.60 3.46 10.91
C LEU A 60 4.68 3.73 9.72
N ALA A 61 3.38 3.92 9.99
CA ALA A 61 2.38 4.07 8.93
C ALA A 61 2.62 5.31 8.06
N ASP A 62 3.01 6.45 8.64
CA ASP A 62 3.19 7.69 7.89
C ASP A 62 4.32 7.58 6.85
N GLU A 63 5.39 6.86 7.18
CA GLU A 63 6.49 6.59 6.25
C GLU A 63 6.05 5.68 5.10
N ILE A 64 5.20 4.69 5.38
CA ILE A 64 4.59 3.85 4.36
C ILE A 64 3.70 4.71 3.45
N LEU A 65 2.79 5.51 4.02
CA LEU A 65 1.81 6.28 3.26
C LEU A 65 2.43 7.39 2.39
N LYS A 66 3.61 7.92 2.77
CA LYS A 66 4.38 8.90 1.98
C LYS A 66 5.24 8.25 0.88
N SER A 67 5.41 6.94 0.92
CA SER A 67 6.30 6.21 0.02
C SER A 67 5.79 6.18 -1.43
N LYS A 68 6.70 6.34 -2.39
CA LYS A 68 6.41 6.15 -3.83
C LYS A 68 5.98 4.71 -4.12
N THR A 69 6.43 3.75 -3.32
CA THR A 69 6.19 2.30 -3.48
C THR A 69 4.70 1.97 -3.60
N ILE A 70 3.85 2.62 -2.82
CA ILE A 70 2.39 2.42 -2.87
C ILE A 70 1.86 2.67 -4.29
N TRP A 71 2.40 3.66 -5.00
CA TRP A 71 1.93 4.08 -6.31
C TRP A 71 2.56 3.30 -7.47
N VAL A 72 3.75 2.72 -7.28
CA VAL A 72 4.45 1.94 -8.32
C VAL A 72 4.17 0.44 -8.24
N CYS A 73 3.54 -0.04 -7.17
CA CYS A 73 3.11 -1.44 -7.09
C CYS A 73 2.20 -1.79 -8.26
N SER A 74 2.61 -2.78 -9.06
CA SER A 74 1.85 -3.23 -10.25
C SER A 74 0.77 -4.26 -9.92
N SER A 75 0.58 -4.62 -8.65
CA SER A 75 -0.34 -5.67 -8.21
C SER A 75 -0.21 -6.96 -9.02
N CYS A 76 1.03 -7.36 -9.34
CA CYS A 76 1.33 -8.56 -10.15
C CYS A 76 1.30 -9.89 -9.36
N PHE A 77 1.04 -9.85 -8.05
CA PHE A 77 0.91 -11.02 -7.14
C PHE A 77 2.16 -11.91 -6.97
N MET A 78 3.30 -11.61 -7.60
CA MET A 78 4.52 -12.41 -7.46
C MET A 78 4.99 -12.55 -6.00
N CYS A 79 4.88 -11.47 -5.22
CA CYS A 79 5.23 -11.44 -3.81
C CYS A 79 4.34 -12.39 -2.97
N THR A 80 3.04 -12.43 -3.26
CA THR A 80 2.05 -13.30 -2.62
C THR A 80 2.37 -14.77 -2.89
N VAL A 81 2.54 -15.15 -4.15
CA VAL A 81 2.81 -16.55 -4.55
C VAL A 81 4.09 -17.09 -3.93
N ARG A 82 5.12 -16.26 -3.77
CA ARG A 82 6.44 -16.68 -3.24
C ARG A 82 6.53 -16.64 -1.72
N CYS A 83 5.52 -16.13 -1.03
CA CYS A 83 5.58 -15.93 0.42
C CYS A 83 5.50 -17.29 1.15
N PRO A 84 6.56 -17.73 1.85
CA PRO A 84 6.54 -18.99 2.58
C PRO A 84 5.65 -18.94 3.83
N LYS A 85 5.21 -17.74 4.23
CA LYS A 85 4.29 -17.51 5.35
C LYS A 85 2.84 -17.36 4.88
N GLY A 86 2.58 -17.41 3.57
CA GLY A 86 1.24 -17.30 2.99
C GLY A 86 0.63 -15.90 3.03
N ILE A 87 1.42 -14.86 3.32
CA ILE A 87 0.93 -13.47 3.39
C ILE A 87 0.59 -12.97 1.98
N ASP A 88 -0.62 -12.47 1.77
CA ASP A 88 -1.01 -11.80 0.52
C ASP A 88 -0.49 -10.37 0.46
N ILE A 89 0.81 -10.22 0.22
CA ILE A 89 1.50 -8.92 0.18
C ILE A 89 0.90 -8.00 -0.89
N ALA A 90 0.42 -8.54 -2.02
CA ALA A 90 -0.25 -7.73 -3.04
C ALA A 90 -1.53 -7.08 -2.49
N ARG A 91 -2.34 -7.84 -1.74
CA ARG A 91 -3.52 -7.29 -1.04
C ARG A 91 -3.13 -6.26 0.02
N VAL A 92 -2.05 -6.49 0.77
CA VAL A 92 -1.54 -5.50 1.73
C VAL A 92 -1.20 -4.18 1.03
N MET A 93 -0.49 -4.23 -0.10
CA MET A 93 -0.15 -3.03 -0.88
C MET A 93 -1.40 -2.31 -1.40
N GLU A 94 -2.38 -3.05 -1.92
CA GLU A 94 -3.66 -2.49 -2.41
C GLU A 94 -4.43 -1.78 -1.28
N VAL A 95 -4.52 -2.38 -0.09
CA VAL A 95 -5.20 -1.77 1.06
C VAL A 95 -4.51 -0.50 1.51
N LEU A 96 -3.17 -0.49 1.56
CA LEU A 96 -2.40 0.71 1.89
C LEU A 96 -2.66 1.82 0.86
N TRP A 97 -2.72 1.47 -0.43
CA TRP A 97 -3.09 2.42 -1.49
C TRP A 97 -4.50 2.99 -1.31
N GLN A 98 -5.49 2.15 -1.00
CA GLN A 98 -6.85 2.61 -0.72
C GLN A 98 -6.94 3.53 0.50
N ILE A 99 -6.13 3.29 1.53
CA ILE A 99 -6.04 4.19 2.69
C ILE A 99 -5.48 5.55 2.27
N VAL A 100 -4.42 5.59 1.44
CA VAL A 100 -3.89 6.85 0.89
C VAL A 100 -4.95 7.59 0.08
N LEU A 101 -5.64 6.89 -0.83
CA LEU A 101 -6.68 7.48 -1.67
C LEU A 101 -7.82 8.10 -0.86
N ARG A 102 -8.28 7.41 0.18
CA ARG A 102 -9.37 7.92 1.04
C ARG A 102 -8.95 9.09 1.93
N LYS A 103 -7.66 9.23 2.22
CA LYS A 103 -7.11 10.38 2.96
C LYS A 103 -6.88 11.58 2.07
N ASN A 104 -6.55 11.37 0.81
CA ASN A 104 -6.37 12.47 -0.13
C ASN A 104 -7.73 13.10 -0.43
N ASN A 105 -7.80 14.43 -0.37
CA ASN A 105 -8.96 15.16 -0.83
C ASN A 105 -9.17 14.85 -2.32
N ALA A 106 -10.42 14.58 -2.69
CA ALA A 106 -10.77 14.40 -4.09
C ALA A 106 -10.37 15.64 -4.89
N CYS A 107 -9.39 15.45 -5.78
CA CYS A 107 -8.96 16.48 -6.71
C CYS A 107 -10.00 16.70 -7.82
N ILE A 108 -10.88 15.72 -8.06
CA ILE A 108 -11.87 15.76 -9.14
C ILE A 108 -13.19 15.25 -8.59
N HIS A 109 -14.28 15.98 -8.80
CA HIS A 109 -15.63 15.44 -8.60
C HIS A 109 -16.21 15.10 -9.95
N ALA A 110 -16.68 13.87 -10.14
CA ALA A 110 -17.28 13.43 -11.41
C ALA A 110 -18.42 14.36 -11.87
N SER A 111 -19.16 14.94 -10.92
CA SER A 111 -20.24 15.89 -11.16
C SER A 111 -19.79 17.31 -11.54
N LYS A 112 -18.50 17.63 -11.42
CA LYS A 112 -17.92 18.95 -11.71
C LYS A 112 -16.99 18.94 -12.93
N ILE A 113 -16.99 17.87 -13.72
CA ILE A 113 -16.22 17.82 -14.97
C ILE A 113 -17.02 18.54 -16.04
N ASP A 114 -16.41 19.55 -16.67
CA ASP A 114 -17.07 20.31 -17.72
C ASP A 114 -17.29 19.46 -18.97
N GLN A 115 -18.40 19.72 -19.68
CA GLN A 115 -18.76 19.03 -20.92
C GLN A 115 -17.61 19.07 -21.96
N LYS A 116 -16.91 20.21 -22.03
CA LYS A 116 -15.78 20.40 -22.92
C LYS A 116 -14.60 19.50 -22.57
N ASP A 117 -14.30 19.34 -21.28
CA ASP A 117 -13.22 18.46 -20.84
C ASP A 117 -13.55 16.99 -21.14
N LEU A 118 -14.83 16.59 -21.06
CA LEU A 118 -15.27 15.24 -21.44
C LEU A 118 -15.11 14.95 -22.94
N GLU A 119 -15.29 15.97 -23.79
CA GLU A 119 -15.17 15.84 -25.25
C GLU A 119 -13.70 15.85 -25.70
N ASP A 120 -12.86 16.66 -25.06
CA ASP A 120 -11.44 16.82 -25.41
C ASP A 120 -10.56 15.68 -24.85
N MET A 121 -10.95 15.07 -23.72
CA MET A 121 -10.12 14.06 -23.06
C MET A 121 -10.34 12.63 -23.62
N PRO A 122 -9.25 11.86 -23.81
CA PRO A 122 -9.37 10.43 -24.05
C PRO A 122 -10.08 9.74 -22.87
N GLN A 123 -10.98 8.78 -23.16
CA GLN A 123 -11.71 8.02 -22.15
C GLN A 123 -10.78 7.42 -21.07
N ILE A 124 -9.60 6.95 -21.47
CA ILE A 124 -8.62 6.36 -20.54
C ILE A 124 -8.05 7.39 -19.55
N ALA A 125 -7.93 8.65 -19.95
CA ALA A 125 -7.49 9.74 -19.07
C ALA A 125 -8.55 10.03 -18.01
N ILE A 126 -9.82 10.13 -18.41
CA ILE A 126 -10.96 10.34 -17.50
C ILE A 126 -11.06 9.21 -16.48
N VAL A 127 -11.03 7.95 -16.93
CA VAL A 127 -11.11 6.78 -16.04
C VAL A 127 -9.93 6.73 -15.07
N SER A 128 -8.70 6.97 -15.55
CA SER A 128 -7.51 7.01 -14.68
C SER A 128 -7.60 8.16 -13.66
N ALA A 129 -8.07 9.32 -14.09
CA ALA A 129 -8.21 10.49 -13.24
C ALA A 129 -9.25 10.24 -12.15
N LEU A 130 -10.46 9.79 -12.51
CA LEU A 130 -11.49 9.44 -11.54
C LEU A 130 -11.01 8.38 -10.55
N ARG A 131 -10.40 7.29 -11.03
CA ARG A 131 -9.88 6.22 -10.15
C ARG A 131 -8.84 6.71 -9.12
N LYS A 132 -8.11 7.80 -9.41
CA LYS A 132 -7.05 8.34 -8.55
C LYS A 132 -7.46 9.58 -7.74
N CYS A 133 -8.43 10.33 -8.23
CA CYS A 133 -8.76 11.68 -7.76
C CYS A 133 -10.23 11.88 -7.40
N SER A 134 -11.13 10.92 -7.66
CA SER A 134 -12.55 11.07 -7.31
C SER A 134 -12.89 10.62 -5.90
N SER A 135 -13.67 11.45 -5.20
CA SER A 135 -14.37 11.09 -3.95
C SER A 135 -15.51 10.13 -4.22
#